data_AF-A0A950X473-F1
#
_entry.id   AF-A0A950X473-F1
#
_cell.length_a   1.000
_cell.length_b   1.000
_cell.length_c   1.000
_cell.angle_alpha   90.00
_cell.angle_beta   90.00
_cell.angle_gamma   90.00
#
_symmetry.space_group_name_H-M   'P 1'
#
loop_
_entity.id
_entity.type
_entity.pdbx_description
1 polymer ?
#
loop_
_entity_poly.entity_id
_entity_poly.type
_entity_poly.pdbx_seq_one_letter_code
_entity_poly.pdbx_strand_id
1 'polypeptide(L)'
;MPSNRRAFLRLAGGATIAAGLGGAMAGYAMGFEPNNLILEQKQVWLPKLPNAFDGFRIVLLTDLHLHPFTTTNLIRRSVEIINALKPDLVLLGGDFVCDFAEAALELAPILEGLDAKHGLFAVLGNYDHYRGARIVLDGLRRASIRVLMNEGVGLTVGDGSIFLAGIDSVSAGQPDPRPRSRPGRMRLSAWLWSMNRIISMS
;
A
#
# COMPACT_ATOMS: atom_id res chain seq x y z
N MET A 1 -18.70 -45.79 45.26
CA MET A 1 -18.65 -45.07 43.96
C MET A 1 -17.20 -44.70 43.64
N PRO A 2 -16.54 -45.31 42.65
CA PRO A 2 -15.11 -45.09 42.40
C PRO A 2 -14.81 -43.84 41.56
N SER A 3 -14.19 -42.83 42.19
CA SER A 3 -13.25 -41.87 41.59
C SER A 3 -13.63 -41.04 40.34
N ASN A 4 -14.50 -40.04 40.49
CA ASN A 4 -14.61 -38.92 39.52
C ASN A 4 -13.33 -38.08 39.39
N ARG A 5 -12.35 -38.22 40.30
CA ARG A 5 -11.10 -37.45 40.32
C ARG A 5 -10.26 -37.62 39.04
N ARG A 6 -10.19 -38.82 38.47
CA ARG A 6 -9.44 -39.08 37.22
C ARG A 6 -10.11 -38.44 35.99
N ALA A 7 -11.44 -38.40 35.96
CA ALA A 7 -12.19 -37.69 34.92
C ALA A 7 -12.00 -36.17 35.05
N PHE A 8 -12.14 -35.64 36.28
CA PHE A 8 -11.94 -34.21 36.57
C PHE A 8 -10.53 -33.73 36.18
N LEU A 9 -9.46 -34.45 36.58
CA LEU A 9 -8.08 -34.08 36.24
C LEU A 9 -7.81 -34.12 34.73
N ARG A 10 -8.39 -35.09 33.99
CA ARG A 10 -8.30 -35.13 32.53
C ARG A 10 -9.01 -33.95 31.87
N LEU A 11 -10.20 -33.59 32.37
CA LEU A 11 -11.01 -32.52 31.81
C LEU A 11 -10.41 -31.13 32.10
N ALA A 12 -9.93 -30.91 33.33
CA ALA A 12 -9.21 -29.70 33.72
C ALA A 12 -7.85 -29.56 32.98
N GLY A 13 -7.10 -30.65 32.85
CA GLY A 13 -5.85 -30.67 32.07
C GLY A 13 -6.09 -30.36 30.59
N GLY A 14 -7.09 -30.99 29.97
CA GLY A 14 -7.48 -30.73 28.59
C GLY A 14 -7.94 -29.29 28.36
N ALA A 15 -8.77 -28.74 29.25
CA ALA A 15 -9.20 -27.33 29.18
C ALA A 15 -8.03 -26.36 29.31
N THR A 16 -7.05 -26.65 30.18
CA THR A 16 -5.85 -25.81 30.35
C THR A 16 -4.97 -25.82 29.09
N ILE A 17 -4.78 -26.98 28.47
CA ILE A 17 -4.02 -27.11 27.21
C ILE A 17 -4.74 -26.38 26.07
N ALA A 18 -6.06 -26.53 25.95
CA ALA A 18 -6.87 -25.86 24.93
C ALA A 18 -6.84 -24.33 25.09
N ALA A 19 -6.95 -23.81 26.32
CA ALA A 19 -6.85 -22.38 26.59
C ALA A 19 -5.44 -21.83 26.32
N GLY A 20 -4.39 -22.58 26.67
CA GLY A 20 -3.00 -22.21 26.36
C GLY A 20 -2.71 -22.16 24.86
N LEU A 21 -3.18 -23.16 24.10
CA LEU A 21 -3.07 -23.17 22.63
C LEU A 21 -3.90 -22.05 21.99
N GLY A 22 -5.13 -21.81 22.46
CA GLY A 22 -5.97 -20.71 21.99
C GLY A 22 -5.35 -19.34 22.24
N GLY A 23 -4.80 -19.12 23.43
CA GLY A 23 -4.08 -17.89 23.78
C GLY A 23 -2.79 -17.70 22.99
N ALA A 24 -2.02 -18.77 22.75
CA ALA A 24 -0.83 -18.74 21.90
C ALA A 24 -1.17 -18.45 20.43
N MET A 25 -2.22 -19.07 19.88
CA MET A 25 -2.69 -18.82 18.52
C MET A 25 -3.26 -17.40 18.35
N ALA A 26 -4.02 -16.90 19.33
CA ALA A 26 -4.50 -15.52 19.33
C ALA A 26 -3.35 -14.51 19.44
N GLY A 27 -2.38 -14.76 20.33
CA GLY A 27 -1.17 -13.94 20.45
C GLY A 27 -0.29 -13.97 19.19
N TYR A 28 -0.26 -15.11 18.48
CA TYR A 28 0.43 -15.23 17.20
C TYR A 28 -0.29 -14.46 16.08
N ALA A 29 -1.61 -14.64 15.93
CA ALA A 29 -2.42 -13.96 14.94
C ALA A 29 -2.49 -12.43 15.16
N MET A 30 -2.52 -11.97 16.42
CA MET A 30 -2.53 -10.54 16.74
C MET A 30 -1.13 -9.90 16.77
N GLY A 31 -0.07 -10.67 17.07
CA GLY A 31 1.28 -10.13 17.30
C GLY A 31 2.30 -10.37 16.19
N PHE A 32 2.15 -11.42 15.38
CA PHE A 32 3.13 -11.84 14.37
C PHE A 32 2.60 -11.73 12.94
N GLU A 33 1.37 -12.15 12.69
CA GLU A 33 0.79 -12.18 11.34
C GLU A 33 0.72 -10.79 10.66
N PRO A 34 0.31 -9.68 11.34
CA PRO A 34 0.26 -8.35 10.74
C PRO A 34 1.65 -7.75 10.43
N ASN A 35 2.72 -8.28 11.03
CA ASN A 35 4.07 -7.76 10.93
C ASN A 35 4.91 -8.45 9.82
N ASN A 36 4.29 -9.40 9.10
CA ASN A 36 4.97 -10.21 8.08
C ASN A 36 4.79 -9.59 6.68
N LEU A 37 5.72 -8.70 6.31
CA LEU A 37 5.74 -8.09 4.98
C LEU A 37 6.00 -9.13 3.89
N ILE A 38 4.98 -9.43 3.09
CA ILE A 38 5.08 -10.29 1.90
C ILE A 38 5.37 -9.41 0.68
N LEU A 39 6.57 -9.56 0.11
CA LEU A 39 6.91 -9.02 -1.19
C LEU A 39 6.42 -9.98 -2.28
N GLU A 40 5.59 -9.50 -3.20
CA GLU A 40 5.22 -10.23 -4.41
C GLU A 40 5.89 -9.64 -5.64
N GLN A 41 6.41 -10.51 -6.51
CA GLN A 41 7.00 -10.10 -7.78
C GLN A 41 6.15 -10.63 -8.94
N LYS A 42 5.79 -9.75 -9.88
CA LYS A 42 4.92 -10.09 -11.03
C LYS A 42 5.41 -9.41 -12.29
N GLN A 43 5.84 -10.19 -13.27
CA GLN A 43 6.15 -9.69 -14.60
C GLN A 43 4.85 -9.45 -15.38
N VAL A 44 4.74 -8.31 -16.07
CA VAL A 44 3.53 -7.94 -16.83
C VAL A 44 3.91 -7.58 -18.26
N TRP A 45 3.45 -8.42 -19.19
CA TRP A 45 3.71 -8.25 -20.62
C TRP A 45 2.63 -7.39 -21.26
N LEU A 46 3.02 -6.22 -21.78
CA LEU A 46 2.12 -5.26 -22.41
C LEU A 46 2.47 -5.10 -23.90
N PRO A 47 1.62 -5.55 -24.86
CA PRO A 47 1.95 -5.57 -26.30
C PRO A 47 2.23 -4.23 -26.98
N LYS A 48 2.05 -3.11 -26.26
CA LYS A 48 2.28 -1.74 -26.74
C LYS A 48 3.19 -0.93 -25.81
N LEU A 49 3.91 -1.60 -24.91
CA LEU A 49 4.91 -0.95 -24.07
C LEU A 49 6.09 -0.50 -24.94
N PRO A 50 6.57 0.75 -24.86
CA PRO A 50 7.77 1.17 -25.56
C PRO A 50 8.98 0.40 -25.03
N ASN A 51 9.90 -0.02 -25.90
CA ASN A 51 11.08 -0.82 -25.53
C ASN A 51 11.94 -0.19 -24.42
N ALA A 52 11.96 1.15 -24.31
CA ALA A 52 12.66 1.84 -23.24
C ALA A 52 12.08 1.64 -21.82
N PHE A 53 10.91 1.00 -21.71
CA PHE A 53 10.31 0.53 -20.46
C PHE A 53 10.45 -0.99 -20.26
N ASP A 54 11.22 -1.69 -21.09
CA ASP A 54 11.55 -3.10 -20.85
C ASP A 54 12.36 -3.24 -19.55
N GLY A 55 11.95 -4.14 -18.67
CA GLY A 55 12.50 -4.29 -17.32
C GLY A 55 12.23 -3.12 -16.35
N PHE A 56 11.36 -2.16 -16.68
CA PHE A 56 11.05 -1.00 -15.84
C PHE A 56 10.32 -1.38 -14.55
N ARG A 57 10.87 -1.01 -13.40
CA ARG A 57 10.41 -1.52 -12.10
C ARG A 57 9.44 -0.57 -11.43
N ILE A 58 8.19 -1.02 -11.29
CA ILE A 58 7.15 -0.34 -10.53
C ILE A 58 6.93 -1.08 -9.21
N VAL A 59 6.93 -0.34 -8.10
CA VAL A 59 6.46 -0.83 -6.80
C VAL A 59 5.12 -0.19 -6.48
N LEU A 60 4.12 -1.02 -6.16
CA LEU A 60 2.84 -0.57 -5.59
C LEU A 60 2.81 -0.80 -4.08
N LEU A 61 2.45 0.23 -3.31
CA LEU A 61 2.18 0.16 -1.87
C LEU A 61 0.79 0.76 -1.61
N THR A 62 -0.06 0.11 -0.82
CA THR A 62 -1.48 0.48 -0.66
C THR A 62 -1.97 0.05 0.72
N ASP A 63 -3.12 0.57 1.15
CA ASP A 63 -3.83 0.10 2.35
C ASP A 63 -2.95 0.16 3.61
N LEU A 64 -2.23 1.27 3.81
CA LEU A 64 -1.36 1.43 4.96
C LEU A 64 -2.15 1.48 6.27
N HIS A 65 -3.35 2.07 6.30
CA HIS A 65 -4.22 2.12 7.48
C HIS A 65 -3.48 2.43 8.79
N LEU A 66 -2.65 3.48 8.80
CA LEU A 66 -1.89 3.85 10.00
C LEU A 66 -2.86 4.18 11.14
N HIS A 67 -2.68 3.45 12.24
CA HIS A 67 -3.51 3.42 13.45
C HIS A 67 -5.01 3.10 13.21
N PRO A 68 -5.53 1.97 13.72
CA PRO A 68 -4.91 1.04 14.67
C PRO A 68 -4.18 -0.14 14.02
N PHE A 69 -4.38 -0.39 12.72
CA PHE A 69 -4.00 -1.66 12.07
C PHE A 69 -2.50 -1.79 11.78
N THR A 70 -1.87 -0.70 11.34
CA THR A 70 -0.45 -0.67 10.99
C THR A 70 0.33 0.20 11.96
N THR A 71 1.63 -0.09 12.12
CA THR A 71 2.58 0.72 12.89
C THR A 71 3.57 1.46 12.00
N THR A 72 4.04 2.62 12.46
CA THR A 72 5.11 3.40 11.80
C THR A 72 6.39 2.59 11.58
N ASN A 73 6.72 1.65 12.48
CA ASN A 73 7.87 0.75 12.34
C ASN A 73 7.71 -0.23 11.16
N LEU A 74 6.50 -0.78 10.96
CA LEU A 74 6.23 -1.67 9.84
C LEU A 74 6.37 -0.91 8.51
N ILE A 75 5.84 0.31 8.44
CA ILE A 75 5.93 1.17 7.25
C ILE A 75 7.39 1.58 6.97
N ARG A 76 8.18 1.91 8.00
CA ARG A 76 9.62 2.19 7.84
C ARG A 76 10.37 1.01 7.25
N ARG A 77 10.08 -0.22 7.74
CA ARG A 77 10.63 -1.45 7.17
C ARG A 77 10.18 -1.70 5.73
N SER A 78 8.93 -1.34 5.39
CA SER A 78 8.47 -1.36 3.99
C SER A 78 9.28 -0.40 3.12
N VAL A 79 9.52 0.84 3.56
CA VAL A 79 10.35 1.82 2.84
C VAL A 79 11.78 1.29 2.61
N GLU A 80 12.41 0.71 3.63
CA GLU A 80 13.73 0.08 3.51
C GLU A 80 13.76 -1.05 2.46
N ILE A 81 12.76 -1.94 2.48
CA ILE A 81 12.62 -3.02 1.49
C ILE A 81 12.39 -2.45 0.08
N ILE A 82 11.51 -1.46 -0.06
CA ILE A 82 11.19 -0.84 -1.35
C ILE A 82 12.44 -0.20 -1.97
N ASN A 83 13.19 0.60 -1.21
CA ASN A 83 14.41 1.22 -1.70
C ASN A 83 15.48 0.18 -2.08
N ALA A 84 15.56 -0.95 -1.36
CA ALA A 84 16.49 -2.03 -1.68
C ALA A 84 16.19 -2.72 -3.03
N LEU A 85 14.95 -2.68 -3.52
CA LEU A 85 14.57 -3.17 -4.86
C LEU A 85 15.04 -2.25 -6.00
N LYS A 86 15.42 -1.01 -5.68
CA LYS A 86 15.79 0.06 -6.62
C LYS A 86 14.71 0.27 -7.70
N PRO A 87 13.49 0.69 -7.31
CA PRO A 87 12.40 0.89 -8.24
C PRO A 87 12.67 2.08 -9.16
N ASP A 88 12.21 1.99 -10.40
CA ASP A 88 12.15 3.14 -11.28
C ASP A 88 10.99 4.06 -10.86
N LEU A 89 9.88 3.50 -10.34
CA LEU A 89 8.66 4.23 -9.97
C LEU A 89 8.02 3.62 -8.72
N VAL A 90 7.57 4.46 -7.78
CA VAL A 90 6.72 4.03 -6.66
C VAL A 90 5.33 4.64 -6.77
N LEU A 91 4.32 3.78 -6.69
CA LEU A 91 2.90 4.12 -6.71
C LEU A 91 2.29 3.83 -5.33
N LEU A 92 1.54 4.80 -4.82
CA LEU A 92 0.82 4.69 -3.55
C LEU A 92 -0.69 4.64 -3.80
N GLY A 93 -1.32 3.52 -3.46
CA GLY A 93 -2.69 3.16 -3.84
C GLY A 93 -3.83 3.83 -3.04
N GLY A 94 -3.49 4.58 -2.00
CA GLY A 94 -4.46 5.17 -1.08
C GLY A 94 -4.65 4.37 0.21
N ASP A 95 -5.62 4.81 1.01
CA ASP A 95 -5.94 4.29 2.35
C ASP A 95 -4.72 4.35 3.28
N PHE A 96 -4.17 5.57 3.41
CA PHE A 96 -2.99 5.87 4.23
C PHE A 96 -3.33 5.87 5.72
N VAL A 97 -4.48 6.43 6.07
CA VAL A 97 -4.97 6.62 7.44
C VAL A 97 -6.21 5.77 7.68
N CYS A 98 -6.44 5.30 8.92
CA CYS A 98 -7.68 4.60 9.25
C CYS A 98 -8.60 5.39 10.19
N ASP A 99 -8.16 5.76 11.40
CA ASP A 99 -9.05 6.41 12.37
C ASP A 99 -9.10 7.94 12.27
N PHE A 100 -7.94 8.60 12.07
CA PHE A 100 -7.81 10.06 12.07
C PHE A 100 -6.85 10.54 10.98
N ALA A 101 -7.16 11.68 10.35
CA ALA A 101 -6.45 12.15 9.16
C ALA A 101 -5.05 12.71 9.49
N GLU A 102 -4.85 13.16 10.72
CA GLU A 102 -3.59 13.67 11.27
C GLU A 102 -2.47 12.62 11.25
N ALA A 103 -2.81 11.33 11.24
CA ALA A 103 -1.85 10.23 11.04
C ALA A 103 -1.03 10.39 9.74
N ALA A 104 -1.56 11.08 8.72
CA ALA A 104 -0.80 11.40 7.51
C ALA A 104 0.40 12.33 7.75
N LEU A 105 0.37 13.13 8.82
CA LEU A 105 1.51 13.97 9.22
C LEU A 105 2.63 13.15 9.87
N GLU A 106 2.29 12.03 10.52
CA GLU A 106 3.25 11.05 11.05
C GLU A 106 3.83 10.17 9.94
N LEU A 107 3.02 9.85 8.91
CA LEU A 107 3.48 9.14 7.71
C LEU A 107 4.43 9.95 6.85
N ALA A 108 4.20 11.26 6.70
CA ALA A 108 4.96 12.12 5.80
C ALA A 108 6.50 11.96 5.93
N PRO A 109 7.14 12.09 7.11
CA PRO A 109 8.60 11.92 7.25
C PRO A 109 9.10 10.47 7.09
N ILE A 110 8.19 9.48 7.06
CA ILE A 110 8.56 8.08 6.77
C ILE A 110 8.52 7.86 5.26
N LEU A 111 7.46 8.33 4.59
CA LEU A 111 7.28 8.21 3.15
C LEU A 111 8.23 9.11 2.34
N GLU A 112 8.69 10.23 2.91
CA GLU A 112 9.77 11.06 2.35
C GLU A 112 11.08 10.28 2.16
N GLY A 113 11.26 9.18 2.90
CA GLY A 113 12.39 8.27 2.73
C GLY A 113 12.31 7.34 1.52
N LEU A 114 11.21 7.34 0.75
CA LEU A 114 11.09 6.53 -0.48
C LEU A 114 11.95 7.12 -1.60
N ASP A 115 12.76 6.28 -2.24
CA ASP A 115 13.59 6.65 -3.39
C ASP A 115 13.12 5.91 -4.65
N ALA A 116 12.87 6.68 -5.71
CA ALA A 116 12.44 6.17 -7.01
C ALA A 116 12.84 7.14 -8.13
N LYS A 117 13.58 6.64 -9.12
CA LYS A 117 14.22 7.43 -10.19
C LYS A 117 13.26 8.31 -11.00
N HIS A 118 12.04 7.86 -11.22
CA HIS A 118 10.99 8.57 -11.97
C HIS A 118 9.89 9.15 -11.06
N GLY A 119 10.10 9.12 -9.73
CA GLY A 119 9.29 9.81 -8.73
C GLY A 119 8.28 8.94 -7.97
N LEU A 120 7.59 9.61 -7.04
CA LEU A 120 6.57 9.04 -6.16
C LEU A 120 5.20 9.60 -6.53
N PHE A 121 4.22 8.74 -6.79
CA PHE A 121 2.86 9.14 -7.14
C PHE A 121 1.84 8.48 -6.24
N ALA A 122 0.74 9.17 -5.95
CA ALA A 122 -0.33 8.67 -5.10
C ALA A 122 -1.73 8.93 -5.68
N VAL A 123 -2.69 8.11 -5.28
CA VAL A 123 -4.12 8.44 -5.29
C VAL A 123 -4.63 8.47 -3.85
N LEU A 124 -5.82 9.02 -3.60
CA LEU A 124 -6.49 8.91 -2.30
C LEU A 124 -7.44 7.71 -2.31
N GLY A 125 -7.40 6.94 -1.23
CA GLY A 125 -8.33 5.85 -0.96
C GLY A 125 -9.61 6.34 -0.29
N ASN A 126 -10.54 5.43 -0.04
CA ASN A 126 -11.81 5.78 0.58
C ASN A 126 -11.68 6.24 2.04
N TYR A 127 -10.80 5.63 2.85
CA TYR A 127 -10.60 6.09 4.23
C TYR A 127 -9.97 7.48 4.29
N ASP A 128 -9.05 7.80 3.37
CA ASP A 128 -8.46 9.14 3.27
C ASP A 128 -9.53 10.21 3.06
N HIS A 129 -10.50 9.92 2.17
CA HIS A 129 -11.68 10.77 1.94
C HIS A 129 -12.60 10.83 3.17
N TYR A 130 -12.94 9.69 3.78
CA TYR A 130 -13.84 9.64 4.93
C TYR A 130 -13.29 10.33 6.19
N ARG A 131 -11.96 10.40 6.36
CA ARG A 131 -11.32 11.03 7.53
C ARG A 131 -10.93 12.48 7.30
N GLY A 132 -10.45 12.83 6.11
CA GLY A 132 -10.06 14.22 5.84
C GLY A 132 -9.08 14.34 4.68
N ALA A 133 -9.59 14.18 3.45
CA ALA A 133 -8.78 14.20 2.22
C ALA A 133 -7.78 15.37 2.15
N ARG A 134 -8.14 16.55 2.66
CA ARG A 134 -7.26 17.73 2.70
C ARG A 134 -6.00 17.48 3.54
N ILE A 135 -6.13 16.94 4.74
CA ILE A 135 -5.02 16.72 5.67
C ILE A 135 -4.12 15.61 5.12
N VAL A 136 -4.70 14.53 4.59
CA VAL A 136 -3.94 13.44 3.95
C VAL A 136 -3.17 13.95 2.73
N LEU A 137 -3.83 14.71 1.85
CA LEU A 137 -3.21 15.34 0.68
C LEU A 137 -2.05 16.26 1.05
N ASP A 138 -2.20 17.06 2.12
CA ASP A 138 -1.15 17.97 2.57
C ASP A 138 0.01 17.22 3.28
N GLY A 139 -0.26 16.08 3.93
CA GLY A 139 0.77 15.15 4.42
C GLY A 139 1.59 14.54 3.28
N LEU A 140 0.94 13.96 2.27
CA LEU A 140 1.60 13.38 1.09
C LEU A 140 2.45 14.43 0.33
N ARG A 141 1.93 15.65 0.19
CA ARG A 141 2.67 16.76 -0.44
C ARG A 141 3.91 17.18 0.33
N ARG A 142 3.89 17.12 1.67
CA ARG A 142 5.07 17.40 2.51
C ARG A 142 6.18 16.37 2.27
N ALA A 143 5.81 15.12 2.05
CA ALA A 143 6.71 14.04 1.65
C ALA A 143 7.14 14.09 0.17
N SER A 144 6.91 15.21 -0.54
CA SER A 144 7.18 15.39 -1.98
C SER A 144 6.47 14.41 -2.92
N ILE A 145 5.40 13.74 -2.46
CA ILE A 145 4.63 12.77 -3.26
C ILE A 145 3.62 13.50 -4.14
N ARG A 146 3.58 13.16 -5.43
CA ARG A 146 2.64 13.76 -6.37
C ARG A 146 1.31 13.00 -6.39
N VAL A 147 0.31 13.56 -5.71
CA VAL A 147 -1.06 13.03 -5.73
C VAL A 147 -1.76 13.36 -7.07
N LEU A 148 -2.35 12.35 -7.71
CA LEU A 148 -3.07 12.41 -8.98
C LEU A 148 -4.56 12.09 -8.76
N MET A 149 -5.41 13.10 -8.61
CA MET A 149 -6.87 12.92 -8.44
C MET A 149 -7.60 13.26 -9.74
N ASN A 150 -8.01 12.23 -10.49
CA ASN A 150 -8.56 12.37 -11.86
C ASN A 150 -7.63 13.16 -12.79
N GLU A 151 -6.34 12.85 -12.69
CA GLU A 151 -5.26 13.51 -13.39
C GLU A 151 -4.26 12.49 -13.92
N GLY A 152 -3.52 12.86 -14.95
CA GLY A 152 -2.38 12.07 -15.39
C GLY A 152 -1.20 12.88 -15.87
N VAL A 153 -0.11 12.17 -16.05
CA VAL A 153 1.21 12.68 -16.39
C VAL A 153 1.87 11.77 -17.43
N GLY A 154 2.55 12.37 -18.40
CA GLY A 154 3.46 11.61 -19.27
C GLY A 154 4.73 11.26 -18.50
N LEU A 155 5.09 9.98 -18.48
CA LEU A 155 6.41 9.51 -18.05
C LEU A 155 7.22 9.16 -19.30
N THR A 156 8.44 9.69 -19.39
CA THR A 156 9.37 9.47 -20.51
C THR A 156 10.62 8.76 -20.01
N VAL A 157 11.02 7.70 -20.70
CA VAL A 157 12.25 6.95 -20.45
C VAL A 157 12.90 6.73 -21.81
N GLY A 158 14.13 7.21 -21.99
CA GLY A 158 14.78 7.17 -23.31
C GLY A 158 13.95 7.88 -24.39
N ASP A 159 13.65 7.16 -25.46
CA ASP A 159 12.75 7.55 -26.56
C ASP A 159 11.28 7.12 -26.35
N GLY A 160 11.01 6.32 -25.32
CA GLY A 160 9.67 5.83 -24.98
C GLY A 160 8.90 6.78 -24.07
N SER A 161 7.56 6.76 -24.20
CA SER A 161 6.66 7.46 -23.29
C SER A 161 5.42 6.64 -22.94
N ILE A 162 5.02 6.65 -21.67
CA ILE A 162 3.72 6.14 -21.18
C ILE A 162 2.93 7.25 -20.51
N PHE A 163 1.64 7.03 -20.27
CA PHE A 163 0.79 7.95 -19.51
C PHE A 163 0.39 7.29 -18.18
N LEU A 164 0.85 7.86 -17.07
CA LEU A 164 0.42 7.46 -15.73
C LEU A 164 -0.84 8.24 -15.36
N ALA A 165 -1.91 7.51 -15.05
CA ALA A 165 -3.21 8.06 -14.67
C ALA A 165 -3.53 7.71 -13.21
N GLY A 166 -3.91 8.72 -12.41
CA GLY A 166 -4.56 8.53 -11.13
C GLY A 166 -6.05 8.84 -11.24
N ILE A 167 -6.89 7.86 -10.89
CA ILE A 167 -8.35 8.01 -10.79
C ILE A 167 -8.68 8.13 -9.30
N ASP A 168 -9.61 9.03 -8.99
CA ASP A 168 -10.06 9.24 -7.61
C ASP A 168 -10.86 8.04 -7.06
N SER A 169 -10.98 7.92 -5.74
CA SER A 169 -11.64 6.79 -5.08
C SER A 169 -13.08 6.57 -5.59
N VAL A 170 -13.37 5.36 -6.07
CA VAL A 170 -14.70 5.00 -6.58
C VAL A 170 -15.78 5.03 -5.49
N SER A 171 -15.41 4.70 -4.24
CA SER A 171 -16.36 4.56 -3.13
C SER A 171 -16.60 5.86 -2.36
N ALA A 172 -15.68 6.83 -2.42
CA ALA A 172 -15.71 8.03 -1.57
C ALA A 172 -15.39 9.35 -2.29
N GLY A 173 -14.72 9.28 -3.44
CA GLY A 173 -14.33 10.43 -4.26
C GLY A 173 -15.32 10.69 -5.39
N GLN A 174 -14.83 11.34 -6.46
CA GLN A 174 -15.60 11.58 -7.68
C GLN A 174 -14.81 11.06 -8.90
N PRO A 175 -14.75 9.75 -9.17
CA PRO A 175 -13.91 9.18 -10.23
C PRO A 175 -14.30 9.70 -11.63
N ASP A 176 -13.33 10.19 -12.40
CA ASP A 176 -13.49 10.43 -13.84
C ASP A 176 -12.61 9.44 -14.62
N PRO A 177 -13.18 8.55 -15.47
CA PRO A 177 -12.42 7.65 -16.32
C PRO A 177 -11.61 8.35 -17.42
N ARG A 178 -11.72 9.69 -17.55
CA ARG A 178 -10.94 10.53 -18.48
C ARG A 178 -10.08 11.53 -17.69
N PRO A 179 -9.05 11.04 -16.97
CA PRO A 179 -8.18 11.88 -16.14
C PRO A 179 -7.55 13.01 -16.97
N ARG A 180 -7.57 14.22 -16.42
CA ARG A 180 -7.07 15.41 -17.11
C ARG A 180 -5.55 15.35 -17.25
N SER A 181 -5.05 15.59 -18.46
CA SER A 181 -3.62 15.82 -18.66
C SER A 181 -3.21 17.17 -18.05
N ARG A 182 -2.31 17.16 -17.06
CA ARG A 182 -1.59 18.38 -16.68
C ARG A 182 -0.58 18.73 -17.78
N PRO A 183 -0.30 20.01 -18.05
CA PRO A 183 0.52 20.43 -19.18
C PRO A 183 1.96 19.87 -19.11
N GLY A 184 2.17 18.83 -19.90
CA GLY A 184 3.43 18.19 -20.27
C GLY A 184 3.14 17.44 -21.58
N ARG A 185 4.00 17.56 -22.59
CA ARG A 185 3.69 17.06 -23.94
C ARG A 185 3.70 15.52 -23.99
N MET A 186 2.55 14.86 -24.17
CA MET A 186 2.29 13.85 -25.23
C MET A 186 0.88 13.18 -25.15
N ARG A 187 0.60 12.27 -26.10
CA ARG A 187 -0.72 11.68 -26.45
C ARG A 187 -0.94 10.27 -25.82
N LEU A 188 -2.21 9.85 -25.83
CA LEU A 188 -2.85 8.75 -25.07
C LEU A 188 -2.44 7.29 -25.35
N SER A 189 -2.39 6.47 -24.28
CA SER A 189 -3.20 5.24 -24.09
C SER A 189 -3.19 4.82 -22.59
N ALA A 190 -4.18 4.06 -22.09
CA ALA A 190 -4.44 3.86 -20.64
C ALA A 190 -5.08 2.50 -20.27
N TRP A 191 -4.81 1.97 -19.06
CA TRP A 191 -5.53 0.88 -18.32
C TRP A 191 -5.23 0.93 -16.80
N LEU A 192 -5.95 0.18 -15.95
CA LEU A 192 -6.01 0.28 -14.47
C LEU A 192 -6.26 -1.09 -13.78
N TRP A 193 -5.78 -1.36 -12.54
CA TRP A 193 -6.50 -1.90 -11.34
C TRP A 193 -5.57 -2.44 -10.21
N SER A 194 -6.13 -2.93 -9.08
CA SER A 194 -5.51 -3.10 -7.73
C SER A 194 -5.19 -4.59 -7.37
N MET A 195 -4.83 -5.09 -6.16
CA MET A 195 -4.89 -4.60 -4.76
C MET A 195 -3.95 -5.37 -3.78
N ASN A 196 -3.73 -4.81 -2.57
CA ASN A 196 -3.31 -5.44 -1.30
C ASN A 196 -2.05 -6.33 -1.24
N ARG A 197 -1.04 -6.08 -2.09
CA ARG A 197 0.31 -6.69 -2.00
C ARG A 197 1.35 -5.63 -2.37
N ILE A 198 2.56 -5.70 -1.80
CA ILE A 198 3.72 -4.99 -2.38
C ILE A 198 4.06 -5.73 -3.66
N ILE A 199 3.49 -5.26 -4.78
CA ILE A 199 3.76 -5.80 -6.11
C ILE A 199 4.96 -5.03 -6.66
N SER A 200 6.10 -5.70 -6.72
CA SER A 200 7.26 -5.27 -7.49
C SER A 200 7.15 -5.88 -8.89
N MET A 201 7.06 -5.03 -9.91
CA MET A 201 7.07 -5.46 -11.31
C MET A 201 8.52 -5.62 -11.78
N SER A 202 8.81 -6.73 -12.47
CA SER A 202 10.13 -7.13 -12.95
C SER A 202 10.05 -7.83 -14.31
#